data_AF-A0A147BK51-F1
#
_entry.id   AF-A0A147BK51-F1
#
_cell.length_a   1.000
_cell.length_b   1.000
_cell.length_c   1.000
_cell.angle_alpha   90.00
_cell.angle_beta   90.00
_cell.angle_gamma   90.00
#
_symmetry.space_group_name_H-M   'P 1'
#
loop_
_entity.id
_entity.type
_entity.pdbx_description
1 polymer ?
#
loop_
_entity_poly.entity_id
_entity_poly.type
_entity_poly.pdbx_seq_one_letter_code
_entity_poly.pdbx_strand_id
1 'polypeptide(L)'
;VAYAIHTAVQPRVKINLKGIAIGDGMVDPSTMFDYADFLYQIGLVDSNQAAYIREASQKAKQFIDDGRYLDAFYIFDALLNGDIVKEPSYFKNVTGLDFYYNFLLSKEPKQLGYYNAFVQTALVRKAIHVGKLTFNDGNAVEAHLLEDIMKSVKPWLTVLMENYKVMIYNGQLDIIIAYPLTANMISTISWSGAKAFEKAPRKIWLTPSGEDVAGYVRQVGNFTEVLVRNAGHLLPFDQPEVALDMITRFIEG
;
A
#
# COMPACT_ATOMS: atom_id res chain seq x y z
N VAL A 1 7.56 -1.10 12.77
CA VAL A 1 8.98 -0.81 13.18
C VAL A 1 9.18 0.63 13.66
N ALA A 2 8.90 1.66 12.85
CA ALA A 2 9.17 3.06 13.21
C ALA A 2 8.56 3.51 14.55
N TYR A 3 7.29 3.17 14.81
CA TYR A 3 6.64 3.48 16.09
C TYR A 3 7.31 2.82 17.30
N ALA A 4 7.80 1.58 17.14
CA ALA A 4 8.56 0.89 18.18
C ALA A 4 9.92 1.57 18.45
N ILE A 5 10.57 2.12 17.42
CA ILE A 5 11.80 2.92 17.60
C ILE A 5 11.49 4.19 18.38
N HIS A 6 10.39 4.89 18.04
CA HIS A 6 9.98 6.12 18.71
C HIS A 6 9.64 5.91 20.19
N THR A 7 8.96 4.81 20.54
CA THR A 7 8.45 4.55 21.89
C THR A 7 9.42 3.79 22.80
N ALA A 8 10.58 3.38 22.29
CA ALA A 8 11.55 2.62 23.10
C ALA A 8 12.16 3.47 24.22
N VAL A 9 11.83 3.14 25.48
CA VAL A 9 12.32 3.84 26.68
C VAL A 9 13.79 3.49 27.00
N GLN A 10 14.23 2.27 26.66
CA GLN A 10 15.61 1.80 26.84
C GLN A 10 16.01 0.83 25.72
N PRO A 11 16.24 1.33 24.49
CA PRO A 11 16.52 0.46 23.36
C PRO A 11 17.90 -0.19 23.50
N ARG A 12 17.97 -1.51 23.25
CA ARG A 12 19.24 -2.23 23.15
C ARG A 12 20.15 -1.66 22.06
N VAL A 13 19.57 -1.15 20.98
CA VAL A 13 20.26 -0.47 19.88
C VAL A 13 19.59 0.87 19.63
N LYS A 14 20.33 1.96 19.75
CA LYS A 14 19.82 3.31 19.46
C LYS A 14 19.76 3.52 17.94
N ILE A 15 18.56 3.70 17.41
CA ILE A 15 18.33 3.99 15.99
C ILE A 15 17.93 5.45 15.82
N ASN A 16 18.66 6.18 14.99
CA ASN A 16 18.37 7.58 14.65
C ASN A 16 17.36 7.65 13.50
N LEU A 17 16.09 7.36 13.80
CA LEU A 17 15.01 7.44 12.80
C LEU A 17 14.86 8.88 12.29
N LYS A 18 14.97 9.07 10.98
CA LYS A 18 14.88 10.39 10.33
C LYS A 18 13.58 10.62 9.58
N GLY A 19 13.02 9.56 9.01
CA GLY A 19 11.77 9.64 8.28
C GLY A 19 11.27 8.27 7.86
N ILE A 20 10.05 8.26 7.36
CA ILE A 20 9.32 7.06 6.93
C ILE A 20 8.72 7.33 5.56
N ALA A 21 8.97 6.45 4.60
CA ALA A 21 8.27 6.42 3.32
C ALA A 21 7.39 5.17 3.29
N ILE A 22 6.09 5.33 3.00
CA ILE A 22 5.10 4.26 2.92
C ILE A 22 4.53 4.28 1.50
N GLY A 23 4.82 3.24 0.73
CA GLY A 23 4.24 3.02 -0.58
C GLY A 23 3.05 2.09 -0.49
N ASP A 24 1.91 2.49 -1.04
CA ASP A 24 0.73 1.64 -1.25
C ASP A 24 0.40 0.80 -0.01
N GLY A 25 0.43 1.43 1.16
CA GLY A 25 0.40 0.74 2.46
C GLY A 25 -0.98 0.69 3.09
N MET A 26 -1.42 -0.50 3.51
CA MET A 26 -2.63 -0.69 4.32
C MET A 26 -2.40 -0.14 5.75
N VAL A 27 -2.98 1.01 6.07
CA VAL A 27 -2.79 1.71 7.37
C VAL A 27 -4.04 1.67 8.24
N ASP A 28 -5.19 1.93 7.65
CA ASP A 28 -6.47 2.03 8.36
C ASP A 28 -7.58 1.38 7.55
N PRO A 29 -7.69 0.04 7.58
CA PRO A 29 -8.64 -0.70 6.77
C PRO A 29 -10.06 -0.13 6.80
N SER A 30 -10.58 0.28 7.98
CA SER A 30 -11.92 0.86 8.11
C SER A 30 -12.17 2.08 7.20
N THR A 31 -11.18 2.98 7.03
CA THR A 31 -11.31 4.16 6.16
C THR A 31 -10.81 3.92 4.73
N MET A 32 -10.07 2.84 4.51
CA MET A 32 -9.52 2.45 3.20
C MET A 32 -10.41 1.46 2.44
N PHE A 33 -11.45 0.91 3.05
CA PHE A 33 -12.31 -0.12 2.45
C PHE A 33 -13.43 0.44 1.54
N ASP A 34 -13.13 1.33 0.59
CA ASP A 34 -14.15 1.88 -0.33
C ASP A 34 -13.81 1.65 -1.80
N TYR A 35 -13.83 0.37 -2.19
CA TYR A 35 -13.43 -0.05 -3.54
C TYR A 35 -14.48 0.24 -4.62
N ALA A 36 -15.75 0.33 -4.24
CA ALA A 36 -16.87 0.35 -5.18
C ALA A 36 -16.84 1.54 -6.13
N ASP A 37 -16.69 2.75 -5.56
CA ASP A 37 -16.72 3.99 -6.35
C ASP A 37 -15.51 4.09 -7.26
N PHE A 38 -14.33 3.71 -6.76
CA PHE A 38 -13.10 3.71 -7.54
C PHE A 38 -13.19 2.75 -8.73
N LEU A 39 -13.53 1.48 -8.50
CA LEU A 39 -13.63 0.47 -9.55
C LEU A 39 -14.67 0.82 -10.61
N TYR A 40 -15.77 1.44 -10.20
CA TYR A 40 -16.79 1.94 -11.12
C TYR A 40 -16.27 3.11 -11.97
N GLN A 41 -15.64 4.10 -11.33
CA GLN A 41 -15.16 5.31 -12.01
C GLN A 41 -14.04 5.04 -13.03
N ILE A 42 -13.24 4.01 -12.82
CA ILE A 42 -12.22 3.57 -13.80
C ILE A 42 -12.78 2.56 -14.82
N GLY A 43 -14.06 2.20 -14.74
CA GLY A 43 -14.75 1.38 -15.72
C GLY A 43 -14.49 -0.13 -15.64
N LEU A 44 -13.97 -0.63 -14.52
CA LEU A 44 -13.74 -2.07 -14.32
C LEU A 44 -15.00 -2.83 -13.92
N VAL A 45 -15.97 -2.15 -13.31
CA VAL A 45 -17.23 -2.76 -12.88
C VAL A 45 -18.44 -1.90 -13.26
N ASP A 46 -19.59 -2.53 -13.48
CA ASP A 46 -20.86 -1.84 -13.68
C ASP A 46 -21.51 -1.40 -12.36
N SER A 47 -22.66 -0.72 -12.44
CA SER A 47 -23.37 -0.20 -11.27
C SER A 47 -23.89 -1.29 -10.32
N ASN A 48 -24.31 -2.45 -10.83
CA ASN A 48 -24.78 -3.57 -10.02
C ASN A 48 -23.62 -4.23 -9.28
N GLN A 49 -22.51 -4.42 -9.97
CA GLN A 49 -21.29 -4.96 -9.41
C GLN A 49 -20.69 -4.01 -8.36
N ALA A 50 -20.70 -2.71 -8.60
CA ALA A 50 -20.30 -1.70 -7.63
C ALA A 50 -21.22 -1.69 -6.40
N ALA A 51 -22.53 -1.89 -6.55
CA ALA A 51 -23.46 -2.00 -5.43
C ALA A 51 -23.12 -3.18 -4.52
N TYR A 52 -22.83 -4.35 -5.09
CA TYR A 52 -22.37 -5.53 -4.33
C TYR A 52 -21.06 -5.25 -3.58
N ILE A 53 -20.06 -4.67 -4.25
CA ILE A 53 -18.78 -4.33 -3.63
C ILE A 53 -18.99 -3.34 -2.46
N ARG A 54 -19.90 -2.37 -2.61
CA ARG A 54 -20.21 -1.39 -1.57
C ARG A 54 -20.83 -2.04 -0.34
N GLU A 55 -21.79 -2.96 -0.52
CA GLU A 55 -22.41 -3.71 0.58
C GLU A 55 -21.37 -4.56 1.32
N ALA A 56 -20.57 -5.33 0.59
CA ALA A 56 -19.51 -6.14 1.19
C ALA A 56 -18.48 -5.27 1.93
N SER A 57 -18.12 -4.13 1.35
CA SER A 57 -17.20 -3.17 1.98
C SER A 57 -17.76 -2.58 3.28
N GLN A 58 -19.04 -2.22 3.32
CA GLN A 58 -19.71 -1.75 4.54
C GLN A 58 -19.74 -2.83 5.62
N LYS A 59 -19.99 -4.09 5.23
CA LYS A 59 -19.97 -5.22 6.16
C LYS A 59 -18.58 -5.48 6.74
N ALA A 60 -17.52 -5.37 5.93
CA ALA A 60 -16.15 -5.47 6.41
C ALA A 60 -15.83 -4.36 7.43
N LYS A 61 -16.25 -3.11 7.16
CA LYS A 61 -16.11 -1.99 8.10
C LYS A 61 -16.83 -2.28 9.42
N GLN A 62 -18.07 -2.77 9.37
CA GLN A 62 -18.81 -3.16 10.57
C GLN A 62 -18.06 -4.23 11.39
N PHE A 63 -17.51 -5.25 10.73
CA PHE A 63 -16.70 -6.26 11.41
C PHE A 63 -15.43 -5.68 12.04
N ILE A 64 -14.76 -4.74 11.38
CA ILE A 64 -13.60 -4.03 11.97
C ILE A 64 -14.03 -3.26 13.23
N ASP A 65 -15.14 -2.54 13.18
CA ASP A 65 -15.66 -1.74 14.29
C ASP A 65 -16.08 -2.64 15.48
N ASP A 66 -16.59 -3.84 15.20
CA ASP A 66 -16.95 -4.85 16.20
C ASP A 66 -15.75 -5.67 16.71
N GLY A 67 -14.53 -5.39 16.25
CA GLY A 67 -13.30 -6.14 16.61
C GLY A 67 -13.20 -7.53 15.98
N ARG A 68 -14.06 -7.84 15.01
CA ARG A 68 -14.10 -9.10 14.24
C ARG A 68 -13.18 -9.03 13.03
N TYR A 69 -11.89 -8.84 13.28
CA TYR A 69 -10.89 -8.59 12.23
C TYR A 69 -10.74 -9.74 11.23
N LEU A 70 -10.82 -11.00 11.69
CA LEU A 70 -10.73 -12.16 10.80
C LEU A 70 -11.90 -12.23 9.81
N ASP A 71 -13.11 -11.90 10.27
CA ASP A 71 -14.28 -11.88 9.40
C ASP A 71 -14.21 -10.76 8.36
N ALA A 72 -13.68 -9.58 8.75
CA ALA A 72 -13.39 -8.51 7.81
C ALA A 72 -12.33 -8.93 6.78
N PHE A 73 -11.30 -9.67 7.20
CA PHE A 73 -10.27 -10.18 6.31
C PHE A 73 -10.86 -11.13 5.27
N TYR A 74 -11.73 -12.05 5.66
CA TYR A 74 -12.36 -12.96 4.68
C TYR A 74 -13.24 -12.23 3.66
N ILE A 75 -13.83 -11.08 4.00
CA ILE A 75 -14.51 -10.23 3.02
C ILE A 75 -13.49 -9.60 2.07
N PHE A 76 -12.40 -9.04 2.60
CA PHE A 76 -11.32 -8.46 1.80
C PHE A 76 -10.79 -9.46 0.76
N ASP A 77 -10.44 -10.65 1.24
CA ASP A 77 -9.88 -11.72 0.44
C ASP A 77 -10.86 -12.20 -0.64
N ALA A 78 -12.12 -12.45 -0.27
CA ALA A 78 -13.14 -12.83 -1.24
C ALA A 78 -13.45 -11.74 -2.28
N LEU A 79 -13.28 -10.46 -1.95
CA LEU A 79 -13.48 -9.36 -2.89
C LEU A 79 -12.31 -9.18 -3.85
N LEU A 80 -11.06 -9.22 -3.35
CA LEU A 80 -9.87 -8.81 -4.10
C LEU A 80 -8.80 -9.89 -4.20
N ASN A 81 -8.19 -10.30 -3.09
CA ASN A 81 -6.98 -11.15 -3.10
C ASN A 81 -7.24 -12.54 -3.71
N GLY A 82 -8.17 -13.30 -3.11
CA GLY A 82 -8.45 -14.68 -3.49
C GLY A 82 -7.31 -15.65 -3.20
N ASP A 83 -6.47 -15.37 -2.19
CA ASP A 83 -5.31 -16.19 -1.82
C ASP A 83 -5.63 -17.20 -0.71
N ILE A 84 -6.51 -16.85 0.25
CA ILE A 84 -6.95 -17.74 1.32
C ILE A 84 -8.23 -18.50 0.93
N VAL A 85 -9.22 -17.81 0.36
CA VAL A 85 -10.39 -18.46 -0.22
C VAL A 85 -9.97 -19.18 -1.50
N LYS A 86 -10.19 -20.49 -1.57
CA LYS A 86 -9.76 -21.33 -2.70
C LYS A 86 -10.54 -21.11 -4.00
N GLU A 87 -11.32 -20.03 -4.06
CA GLU A 87 -12.15 -19.64 -5.19
C GLU A 87 -11.65 -18.31 -5.75
N PRO A 88 -11.82 -18.04 -7.06
CA PRO A 88 -11.49 -16.74 -7.62
C PRO A 88 -12.21 -15.62 -6.87
N SER A 89 -11.49 -14.54 -6.57
CA SER A 89 -12.08 -13.35 -5.95
C SER A 89 -13.18 -12.74 -6.82
N TYR A 90 -14.08 -11.97 -6.21
CA TYR A 90 -15.13 -11.27 -6.93
C TYR A 90 -14.55 -10.38 -8.04
N PHE A 91 -13.48 -9.63 -7.74
CA PHE A 91 -12.75 -8.82 -8.72
C PHE A 91 -12.32 -9.64 -9.93
N LYS A 92 -11.68 -10.79 -9.72
CA LYS A 92 -11.26 -11.67 -10.82
C LYS A 92 -12.45 -12.17 -11.64
N ASN A 93 -13.55 -12.55 -10.98
CA ASN A 93 -14.75 -13.05 -11.66
C ASN A 93 -15.43 -12.01 -12.54
N VAL A 94 -15.50 -10.75 -12.10
CA VAL A 94 -16.23 -9.71 -12.84
C VAL A 94 -15.37 -8.95 -13.86
N THR A 95 -14.05 -8.88 -13.65
CA THR A 95 -13.13 -8.16 -14.53
C THR A 95 -12.35 -9.08 -15.48
N GLY A 96 -12.16 -10.35 -15.11
CA GLY A 96 -11.24 -11.27 -15.77
C GLY A 96 -9.76 -10.98 -15.51
N LEU A 97 -9.42 -10.01 -14.67
CA LEU A 97 -8.04 -9.67 -14.31
C LEU A 97 -7.57 -10.54 -13.14
N ASP A 98 -6.38 -11.11 -13.29
CA ASP A 98 -5.71 -11.95 -12.27
C ASP A 98 -4.61 -11.20 -11.53
N PHE A 99 -4.49 -9.88 -11.77
CA PHE A 99 -3.42 -9.05 -11.22
C PHE A 99 -3.95 -7.69 -10.79
N TYR A 100 -4.22 -7.56 -9.50
CA TYR A 100 -4.78 -6.35 -8.88
C TYR A 100 -3.69 -5.33 -8.48
N TYR A 101 -2.41 -5.64 -8.67
CA TYR A 101 -1.33 -4.67 -8.44
C TYR A 101 -1.19 -3.64 -9.55
N ASN A 102 -1.66 -3.92 -10.76
CA ASN A 102 -1.66 -2.95 -11.86
C ASN A 102 -2.77 -3.31 -12.85
N PHE A 103 -3.86 -2.55 -12.86
CA PHE A 103 -5.04 -2.90 -13.67
C PHE A 103 -4.83 -2.82 -15.19
N LEU A 104 -3.69 -2.33 -15.67
CA LEU A 104 -3.32 -2.41 -17.09
C LEU A 104 -2.83 -3.81 -17.49
N LEU A 105 -2.54 -4.68 -16.53
CA LEU A 105 -2.00 -6.01 -16.74
C LEU A 105 -3.04 -7.05 -16.30
N SER A 106 -3.43 -7.94 -17.21
CA SER A 106 -4.39 -9.00 -16.86
C SER A 106 -3.78 -10.13 -16.01
N LYS A 107 -2.45 -10.24 -15.96
CA LYS A 107 -1.70 -11.29 -15.25
C LYS A 107 -0.40 -10.74 -14.69
N GLU A 108 0.10 -11.38 -13.65
CA GLU A 108 1.41 -11.06 -13.08
C GLU A 108 2.53 -11.19 -14.15
N PRO A 109 3.38 -10.16 -14.30
CA PRO A 109 4.57 -10.25 -15.13
C PRO A 109 5.51 -11.38 -14.66
N LYS A 110 5.90 -12.28 -15.57
CA LYS A 110 6.82 -13.39 -15.27
C LYS A 110 8.13 -12.93 -14.61
N GLN A 111 8.57 -11.72 -14.94
CA GLN A 111 9.79 -11.09 -14.43
C GLN A 111 9.78 -10.96 -12.91
N LEU A 112 8.62 -10.77 -12.28
CA LEU A 112 8.49 -10.69 -10.83
C LEU A 112 8.86 -12.00 -10.14
N GLY A 113 8.75 -13.14 -10.82
CA GLY A 113 9.11 -14.46 -10.28
C GLY A 113 10.59 -14.85 -10.46
N TYR A 114 11.36 -14.14 -11.28
CA TYR A 114 12.72 -14.59 -11.67
C TYR A 114 13.71 -14.65 -10.51
N TYR A 115 13.55 -13.76 -9.52
CA TYR A 115 14.48 -13.69 -8.39
C TYR A 115 14.42 -14.97 -7.53
N ASN A 116 13.26 -15.63 -7.43
CA ASN A 116 13.06 -16.79 -6.56
C ASN A 116 14.00 -17.95 -6.96
N ALA A 117 14.09 -18.26 -8.26
CA ALA A 117 15.04 -19.26 -8.75
C ALA A 117 16.51 -18.82 -8.56
N PHE A 118 16.79 -17.53 -8.80
CA PHE A 118 18.14 -16.97 -8.69
C PHE A 118 18.71 -17.04 -7.27
N VAL A 119 17.95 -16.59 -6.26
CA VAL A 119 18.40 -16.58 -4.85
C VAL A 119 18.59 -17.98 -4.27
N GLN A 120 18.00 -18.99 -4.89
CA GLN A 120 18.12 -20.38 -4.50
C GLN A 120 19.30 -21.12 -5.15
N THR A 121 20.01 -20.51 -6.10
CA THR A 121 21.21 -21.13 -6.68
C THR A 121 22.29 -21.36 -5.61
N ALA A 122 23.07 -22.45 -5.75
CA ALA A 122 24.14 -22.77 -4.80
C ALA A 122 25.17 -21.63 -4.66
N LEU A 123 25.47 -20.95 -5.78
CA LEU A 123 26.36 -19.81 -5.82
C LEU A 123 25.82 -18.65 -4.96
N VAL A 124 24.58 -18.21 -5.21
CA VAL A 124 23.99 -17.07 -4.49
C VAL A 124 23.81 -17.41 -3.01
N ARG A 125 23.25 -18.58 -2.69
CA ARG A 125 23.06 -19.02 -1.30
C ARG A 125 24.37 -19.04 -0.51
N LYS A 126 25.47 -19.48 -1.13
CA LYS A 126 26.80 -19.44 -0.52
C LYS A 126 27.27 -18.00 -0.31
N ALA A 127 27.06 -17.13 -1.31
CA ALA A 127 27.48 -15.73 -1.28
C ALA A 127 26.75 -14.89 -0.21
N ILE A 128 25.46 -15.16 0.04
CA ILE A 128 24.67 -14.44 1.06
C ILE A 128 24.63 -15.14 2.43
N HIS A 129 25.42 -16.20 2.62
CA HIS A 129 25.61 -16.88 3.90
C HIS A 129 24.34 -17.43 4.58
N VAL A 130 23.31 -17.82 3.83
CA VAL A 130 22.04 -18.35 4.37
C VAL A 130 22.16 -19.77 4.97
N GLY A 131 23.30 -20.42 4.80
CA GLY A 131 23.56 -21.76 5.32
C GLY A 131 22.51 -22.78 4.84
N LYS A 132 21.86 -23.45 5.78
CA LYS A 132 20.84 -24.48 5.52
C LYS A 132 19.40 -23.93 5.43
N LEU A 133 19.19 -22.62 5.60
CA LEU A 133 17.85 -22.03 5.58
C LEU A 133 17.26 -22.07 4.17
N THR A 134 16.04 -22.56 4.02
CA THR A 134 15.31 -22.52 2.75
C THR A 134 14.75 -21.13 2.49
N PHE A 135 14.57 -20.77 1.22
CA PHE A 135 13.79 -19.59 0.87
C PHE A 135 12.32 -19.83 1.28
N ASN A 136 11.66 -18.80 1.80
CA ASN A 136 10.25 -18.85 2.23
C ASN A 136 9.49 -17.74 1.48
N ASP A 137 8.26 -18.05 1.08
CA ASP A 137 7.38 -17.18 0.29
C ASP A 137 6.49 -16.26 1.14
N GLY A 138 6.50 -16.41 2.47
CA GLY A 138 5.72 -15.60 3.41
C GLY A 138 4.34 -16.17 3.75
N ASN A 139 3.84 -17.16 3.03
CA ASN A 139 2.47 -17.68 3.16
C ASN A 139 2.14 -18.16 4.59
N ALA A 140 3.10 -18.82 5.24
CA ALA A 140 2.92 -19.27 6.62
C ALA A 140 2.78 -18.10 7.60
N VAL A 141 3.53 -17.01 7.38
CA VAL A 141 3.47 -15.83 8.25
C VAL A 141 2.15 -15.10 8.04
N GLU A 142 1.73 -14.92 6.79
CA GLU A 142 0.42 -14.35 6.45
C GLU A 142 -0.73 -15.10 7.13
N ALA A 143 -0.75 -16.43 7.03
CA ALA A 143 -1.80 -17.25 7.67
C ALA A 143 -1.90 -17.06 9.19
N HIS A 144 -0.81 -16.69 9.87
CA HIS A 144 -0.83 -16.38 11.30
C HIS A 144 -1.19 -14.93 11.63
N LEU A 145 -1.19 -14.03 10.63
CA LEU A 145 -1.39 -12.59 10.79
C LEU A 145 -2.66 -12.07 10.07
N LEU A 146 -3.56 -12.95 9.62
CA LEU A 146 -4.78 -12.56 8.91
C LEU A 146 -5.60 -11.51 9.67
N GLU A 147 -5.74 -11.68 10.98
CA GLU A 147 -6.42 -10.71 11.84
C GLU A 147 -5.71 -9.35 11.89
N ASP A 148 -4.38 -9.32 11.83
CA ASP A 148 -3.61 -8.09 11.95
C ASP A 148 -3.73 -7.20 10.72
N ILE A 149 -4.01 -7.75 9.55
CA ILE A 149 -4.20 -6.99 8.29
C ILE A 149 -5.37 -6.01 8.43
N MET A 150 -6.41 -6.38 9.19
CA MET A 150 -7.63 -5.56 9.37
C MET A 150 -7.57 -4.61 10.57
N LYS A 151 -6.46 -4.61 11.33
CA LYS A 151 -6.28 -3.70 12.47
C LYS A 151 -5.71 -2.36 12.01
N SER A 152 -6.22 -1.28 12.59
CA SER A 152 -5.70 0.06 12.31
C SER A 152 -4.33 0.30 12.96
N VAL A 153 -3.38 0.81 12.18
CA VAL A 153 -2.12 1.38 12.66
C VAL A 153 -2.10 2.91 12.52
N LYS A 154 -3.23 3.53 12.16
CA LYS A 154 -3.40 4.99 12.04
C LYS A 154 -2.96 5.77 13.30
N PRO A 155 -3.22 5.32 14.54
CA PRO A 155 -2.74 6.03 15.73
C PRO A 155 -1.21 6.11 15.78
N TRP A 156 -0.52 5.06 15.35
CA TRP A 156 0.95 5.03 15.30
C TRP A 156 1.47 5.97 14.21
N LEU A 157 0.85 5.96 13.04
CA LEU A 157 1.17 6.88 11.96
C LEU A 157 1.00 8.34 12.39
N THR A 158 -0.08 8.66 13.11
CA THR A 158 -0.36 10.01 13.63
C THR A 158 0.79 10.50 14.51
N VAL A 159 1.24 9.68 15.46
CA VAL A 159 2.41 10.00 16.31
C VAL A 159 3.66 10.23 15.46
N LEU A 160 3.89 9.41 14.44
CA LEU A 160 5.05 9.54 13.58
C LEU A 160 5.02 10.81 12.73
N MET A 161 3.84 11.22 12.23
CA MET A 161 3.66 12.46 11.45
C MET A 161 3.95 13.72 12.28
N GLU A 162 3.71 13.70 13.59
CA GLU A 162 4.04 14.81 14.49
C GLU A 162 5.54 14.93 14.77
N ASN A 163 6.30 13.84 14.60
CA ASN A 163 7.68 13.74 15.10
C ASN A 163 8.75 13.56 14.02
N TYR A 164 8.38 13.15 12.80
CA TYR A 164 9.34 12.77 11.75
C TYR A 164 8.90 13.27 10.36
N LYS A 165 9.83 13.22 9.40
CA LYS A 165 9.48 13.30 7.98
C LYS A 165 8.67 12.06 7.59
N VAL A 166 7.49 12.25 7.02
CA VAL A 166 6.62 11.16 6.56
C VAL A 166 6.22 11.40 5.12
N MET A 167 6.47 10.44 4.26
CA MET A 167 5.96 10.41 2.89
C MET A 167 5.03 9.22 2.71
N ILE A 168 3.82 9.47 2.24
CA ILE A 168 2.91 8.42 1.77
C ILE A 168 2.80 8.58 0.27
N TYR A 169 3.06 7.51 -0.46
CA TYR A 169 3.02 7.52 -1.91
C TYR A 169 2.18 6.35 -2.43
N ASN A 170 1.54 6.54 -3.58
CA ASN A 170 0.76 5.49 -4.25
C ASN A 170 1.04 5.46 -5.75
N GLY A 171 0.98 4.26 -6.32
CA GLY A 171 0.80 4.07 -7.74
C GLY A 171 -0.63 4.39 -8.18
N GLN A 172 -0.78 5.15 -9.27
CA GLN A 172 -2.10 5.47 -9.84
C GLN A 172 -2.89 4.23 -10.30
N LEU A 173 -2.20 3.15 -10.66
CA LEU A 173 -2.75 1.95 -11.27
C LEU A 173 -3.00 0.82 -10.27
N ASP A 174 -2.74 1.04 -8.99
CA ASP A 174 -2.98 0.06 -7.93
C ASP A 174 -4.49 -0.11 -7.67
N ILE A 175 -4.96 -1.36 -7.57
CA ILE A 175 -6.32 -1.68 -7.11
C ILE A 175 -6.33 -2.01 -5.63
N ILE A 176 -5.37 -2.78 -5.12
CA ILE A 176 -5.44 -3.32 -3.75
C ILE A 176 -5.39 -2.18 -2.72
N ILE A 177 -4.51 -1.20 -2.92
CA ILE A 177 -4.35 -0.01 -2.07
C ILE A 177 -4.41 1.25 -2.94
N ALA A 178 -5.51 1.38 -3.69
CA ALA A 178 -5.72 2.47 -4.61
C ALA A 178 -5.57 3.86 -3.96
N TYR A 179 -5.06 4.83 -4.73
CA TYR A 179 -4.82 6.20 -4.26
C TYR A 179 -6.04 6.86 -3.56
N PRO A 180 -7.29 6.76 -4.07
CA PRO A 180 -8.44 7.35 -3.39
C PRO A 180 -8.65 6.80 -1.97
N LEU A 181 -8.33 5.53 -1.73
CA LEU A 181 -8.46 4.88 -0.41
C LEU A 181 -7.45 5.45 0.57
N THR A 182 -6.21 5.63 0.10
CA THR A 182 -5.15 6.24 0.89
C THR A 182 -5.43 7.72 1.16
N ALA A 183 -5.93 8.47 0.18
CA ALA A 183 -6.33 9.87 0.34
C ALA A 183 -7.48 10.02 1.35
N ASN A 184 -8.48 9.13 1.29
CA ASN A 184 -9.56 9.08 2.28
C ASN A 184 -9.00 8.84 3.69
N MET A 185 -8.12 7.84 3.86
CA MET A 185 -7.47 7.56 5.15
C MET A 185 -6.71 8.78 5.69
N ILE A 186 -5.89 9.42 4.86
CA ILE A 186 -5.12 10.62 5.23
C ILE A 186 -6.06 11.74 5.70
N SER A 187 -7.21 11.93 5.04
CA SER A 187 -8.19 12.96 5.42
C SER A 187 -8.78 12.76 6.82
N THR A 188 -8.73 11.53 7.37
CA THR A 188 -9.24 11.20 8.71
C THR A 188 -8.18 11.32 9.81
N ILE A 189 -6.91 11.54 9.46
CA ILE A 189 -5.83 11.65 10.44
C ILE A 189 -5.93 13.00 11.15
N SER A 190 -6.04 12.96 12.49
CA SER A 190 -6.00 14.15 13.33
C SER A 190 -4.56 14.47 13.73
N TRP A 191 -3.93 15.39 13.01
CA TRP A 191 -2.57 15.88 13.27
C TRP A 191 -2.49 17.40 13.11
N SER A 192 -1.42 18.00 13.63
CA SER A 192 -1.21 19.45 13.71
C SER A 192 -1.31 20.17 12.35
N GLY A 193 -0.92 19.51 11.26
CA GLY A 193 -1.00 20.06 9.90
C GLY A 193 -2.27 19.72 9.12
N ALA A 194 -3.23 18.98 9.67
CA ALA A 194 -4.40 18.48 8.92
C ALA A 194 -5.20 19.60 8.23
N LYS A 195 -5.51 20.69 8.94
CA LYS A 195 -6.25 21.84 8.37
C LYS A 195 -5.49 22.58 7.27
N ALA A 196 -4.16 22.62 7.37
CA ALA A 196 -3.31 23.21 6.34
C ALA A 196 -3.23 22.29 5.12
N PHE A 197 -3.18 20.97 5.34
CA PHE A 197 -3.09 19.96 4.30
C PHE A 197 -4.39 19.84 3.48
N GLU A 198 -5.55 19.99 4.12
CA GLU A 198 -6.85 20.09 3.43
C GLU A 198 -6.88 21.23 2.40
N LYS A 199 -6.19 22.34 2.69
CA LYS A 199 -6.13 23.53 1.83
C LYS A 199 -4.90 23.56 0.92
N ALA A 200 -3.95 22.64 1.12
CA ALA A 200 -2.69 22.66 0.40
C ALA A 200 -2.91 22.31 -1.07
N PRO A 201 -2.41 23.13 -2.02
CA PRO A 201 -2.58 22.84 -3.43
C PRO A 201 -1.77 21.60 -3.82
N ARG A 202 -2.34 20.82 -4.72
CA ARG A 202 -1.63 19.72 -5.38
C ARG A 202 -0.72 20.29 -6.46
N LYS A 203 0.57 20.01 -6.38
CA LYS A 203 1.58 20.45 -7.34
C LYS A 203 1.85 19.37 -8.37
N ILE A 204 2.14 19.79 -9.60
CA ILE A 204 2.60 18.90 -10.66
C ILE A 204 4.08 18.61 -10.43
N TRP A 205 4.46 17.34 -10.47
CA TRP A 205 5.85 16.89 -10.44
C TRP A 205 6.18 16.27 -11.79
N LEU A 206 7.25 16.77 -12.41
CA LEU A 206 7.73 16.31 -13.72
C LEU A 206 8.76 15.18 -13.55
N THR A 207 8.93 14.37 -14.58
CA THR A 207 10.01 13.39 -14.67
C THR A 207 11.38 14.09 -14.54
N PRO A 208 12.46 13.37 -14.19
CA PRO A 208 13.80 13.96 -14.13
C PRO A 208 14.25 14.61 -15.45
N SER A 209 13.79 14.09 -16.59
CA SER A 209 14.00 14.71 -17.90
C SER A 209 13.25 16.04 -18.10
N GLY A 210 12.19 16.27 -17.33
CA GLY A 210 11.29 17.43 -17.47
C GLY A 210 10.29 17.31 -18.62
N GLU A 211 10.23 16.16 -19.30
CA GLU A 211 9.45 15.99 -20.55
C GLU A 211 8.02 15.49 -20.31
N ASP A 212 7.75 14.80 -19.19
CA ASP A 212 6.42 14.29 -18.84
C ASP A 212 6.11 14.56 -17.37
N VAL A 213 4.84 14.40 -16.99
CA VAL A 213 4.38 14.46 -15.60
C VAL A 213 4.63 13.11 -14.94
N ALA A 214 5.57 13.08 -13.99
CA ALA A 214 5.82 11.92 -13.13
C ALA A 214 4.65 11.67 -12.17
N GLY A 215 4.03 12.73 -11.69
CA GLY A 215 3.01 12.61 -10.66
C GLY A 215 2.57 13.94 -10.08
N TYR A 216 2.00 13.84 -8.89
CA TYR A 216 1.45 14.97 -8.19
C TYR A 216 1.76 14.91 -6.71
N VAL A 217 2.11 16.05 -6.13
CA VAL A 217 2.61 16.13 -4.76
C VAL A 217 1.79 17.14 -3.96
N ARG A 218 1.43 16.79 -2.74
CA ARG A 218 0.90 17.71 -1.74
C ARG A 218 1.76 17.62 -0.49
N GLN A 219 2.20 18.76 0.04
CA GLN A 219 3.12 18.79 1.18
C GLN A 219 2.75 19.89 2.17
N VAL A 220 2.78 19.54 3.46
CA VAL A 220 2.65 20.47 4.57
C VAL A 220 3.67 20.09 5.64
N GLY A 221 4.61 21.01 5.92
CA GLY A 221 5.69 20.76 6.86
C GLY A 221 6.47 19.50 6.49
N ASN A 222 6.52 18.55 7.42
CA ASN A 222 7.25 17.29 7.29
C ASN A 222 6.43 16.16 6.66
N PHE A 223 5.17 16.39 6.30
CA PHE A 223 4.32 15.39 5.66
C PHE A 223 4.16 15.65 4.16
N THR A 224 4.37 14.61 3.37
CA THR A 224 4.24 14.61 1.91
C THR A 224 3.34 13.47 1.45
N GLU A 225 2.34 13.80 0.63
CA GLU A 225 1.53 12.84 -0.12
C GLU A 225 1.94 12.91 -1.60
N VAL A 226 2.14 11.74 -2.21
CA VAL A 226 2.57 11.61 -3.61
C VAL A 226 1.67 10.63 -4.36
N LEU A 227 1.14 11.06 -5.51
CA LEU A 227 0.60 10.13 -6.52
C LEU A 227 1.62 10.01 -7.64
N VAL A 228 1.99 8.79 -7.98
CA VAL A 228 2.88 8.50 -9.12
C VAL A 228 2.05 7.96 -10.28
N ARG A 229 2.14 8.62 -11.43
CA ARG A 229 1.43 8.21 -12.64
C ARG A 229 2.06 6.96 -13.22
N ASN A 230 1.26 6.19 -13.97
CA ASN A 230 1.72 5.04 -14.75
C ASN A 230 2.45 3.96 -13.91
N ALA A 231 2.14 3.89 -12.61
CA ALA A 231 2.67 2.90 -11.68
C ALA A 231 1.54 2.23 -10.93
N GLY A 232 1.64 0.93 -10.68
CA GLY A 232 0.78 0.16 -9.79
C GLY A 232 1.35 0.04 -8.39
N HIS A 233 0.95 -1.01 -7.68
CA HIS A 233 1.34 -1.33 -6.30
C HIS A 233 2.87 -1.46 -6.14
N LEU A 234 3.53 -2.07 -7.13
CA LEU A 234 4.99 -2.22 -7.16
C LEU A 234 5.62 -1.04 -7.90
N LEU A 235 5.45 0.15 -7.36
CA LEU A 235 5.85 1.40 -8.02
C LEU A 235 7.30 1.40 -8.55
N PRO A 236 8.33 0.95 -7.82
CA PRO A 236 9.70 0.91 -8.36
C PRO A 236 9.89 -0.07 -9.53
N PHE A 237 9.03 -1.07 -9.68
CA PHE A 237 9.03 -1.97 -10.82
C PHE A 237 8.45 -1.28 -12.07
N ASP A 238 7.34 -0.56 -11.91
CA ASP A 238 6.65 0.09 -13.04
C ASP A 238 7.32 1.41 -13.48
N GLN A 239 7.85 2.19 -12.52
CA GLN A 239 8.42 3.53 -12.76
C GLN A 239 9.76 3.71 -12.00
N PRO A 240 10.83 2.96 -12.36
CA PRO A 240 12.08 2.94 -11.59
C PRO A 240 12.81 4.29 -11.50
N GLU A 241 12.88 5.04 -12.60
CA GLU A 241 13.55 6.36 -12.63
C GLU A 241 12.82 7.37 -11.74
N VAL A 242 11.49 7.40 -11.83
CA VAL A 242 10.62 8.27 -11.03
C VAL A 242 10.67 7.88 -9.56
N ALA A 243 10.67 6.57 -9.25
CA ALA A 243 10.82 6.07 -7.88
C ALA A 243 12.14 6.51 -7.25
N LEU A 244 13.23 6.46 -8.02
CA LEU A 244 14.55 6.90 -7.58
C LEU A 244 14.59 8.40 -7.31
N ASP A 245 14.04 9.23 -8.20
CA ASP A 245 13.95 10.67 -8.00
C ASP A 245 13.12 11.01 -6.75
N MET A 246 11.96 10.36 -6.57
CA MET A 246 11.10 10.54 -5.39
C MET A 246 11.84 10.26 -4.08
N ILE A 247 12.47 9.09 -3.96
CA ILE A 247 13.10 8.69 -2.71
C ILE A 247 14.37 9.51 -2.43
N THR A 248 15.11 9.90 -3.48
CA THR A 248 16.29 10.76 -3.34
C THR A 248 15.89 12.13 -2.77
N ARG A 249 14.87 12.78 -3.34
CA ARG A 249 14.33 14.05 -2.81
C ARG A 249 13.82 13.91 -1.38
N PHE A 250 13.18 12.80 -1.04
CA PHE A 250 12.69 12.59 0.32
C PHE A 250 13.84 12.50 1.34
N ILE A 251 14.92 11.79 0.98
CA ILE A 251 16.08 11.58 1.85
C ILE A 251 16.93 12.85 1.96
N GLU A 252 17.22 13.51 0.84
CA GLU A 252 18.16 14.62 0.76
C GLU A 252 17.52 15.98 1.12
N GLY A 253 16.20 16.11 0.93
CA GLY A 253 15.47 17.38 1.09
C GLY A 253 15.55 18.26 -0.15
#